data_AF-A0A522T228-F1
#
_entry.id   AF-A0A522T228-F1
#
_cell.length_a   1.000
_cell.length_b   1.000
_cell.length_c   1.000
_cell.angle_alpha   90.00
_cell.angle_beta   90.00
_cell.angle_gamma   90.00
#
_symmetry.space_group_name_H-M   'P 1'
#
loop_
_entity.id
_entity.type
_entity.pdbx_description
1 polymer ?
#
loop_
_entity_poly.entity_id
_entity_poly.type
_entity_poly.pdbx_seq_one_letter_code
_entity_poly.pdbx_strand_id
1 'polypeptide(L)'
;MRSRSLRRPGDKDIEPDWANEAFSDDDALIESPDPASKSGRTDRLIGYSKTARIVIVVIYLRDEKIGVNAWKANETQACRYWRRDHE
;
A
#
# COMPACT_ATOMS: atom_id res chain seq x y z
N MET A 1 10.48 -1.31 8.34
CA MET A 1 10.14 -2.57 7.66
C MET A 1 11.21 -2.82 6.58
N ARG A 2 12.13 -3.77 6.76
CA ARG A 2 13.32 -3.98 5.89
C ARG A 2 13.61 -5.48 5.73
N SER A 3 12.71 -6.23 5.09
CA SER A 3 12.87 -7.68 5.01
C SER A 3 12.03 -8.37 3.94
N ARG A 4 11.48 -7.64 2.96
CA ARG A 4 10.72 -8.27 1.88
C ARG A 4 11.60 -8.81 0.76
N SER A 5 12.63 -8.06 0.37
CA SER A 5 13.60 -8.51 -0.65
C SER A 5 14.33 -9.79 -0.27
N LEU A 6 14.51 -10.03 1.04
CA LEU A 6 15.12 -11.25 1.59
C LEU A 6 14.23 -12.49 1.44
N ARG A 7 12.91 -12.32 1.29
CA ARG A 7 11.94 -13.43 1.18
C ARG A 7 11.56 -13.75 -0.26
N ARG A 8 11.66 -12.78 -1.18
CA ARG A 8 11.39 -12.95 -2.61
C ARG A 8 12.41 -12.14 -3.43
N PRO A 9 13.35 -12.78 -4.12
CA PRO A 9 14.26 -12.07 -5.01
C PRO A 9 13.44 -11.37 -6.11
N GLY A 10 13.57 -10.03 -6.19
CA GLY A 10 12.80 -9.18 -7.11
C GLY A 10 11.80 -8.23 -6.40
N ASP A 11 11.49 -8.45 -5.12
CA ASP A 11 10.67 -7.52 -4.34
C ASP A 11 11.52 -6.32 -3.89
N LYS A 12 11.02 -5.11 -4.17
CA LYS A 12 11.61 -3.86 -3.66
C LYS A 12 11.27 -3.73 -2.18
N ASP A 13 12.27 -3.60 -1.31
CA ASP A 13 12.01 -3.22 0.08
C ASP A 13 11.35 -1.84 0.11
N ILE A 14 10.21 -1.76 0.78
CA ILE A 14 9.50 -0.50 0.96
C ILE A 14 10.06 0.18 2.20
N GLU A 15 10.67 1.34 2.01
CA GLU A 15 11.08 2.17 3.13
C GLU A 15 9.84 2.67 3.90
N PRO A 16 9.92 2.79 5.25
CA PRO A 16 8.81 3.29 6.05
C PRO A 16 8.28 4.64 5.56
N ASP A 17 9.16 5.57 5.18
CA ASP A 17 8.76 6.88 4.67
C ASP A 17 7.98 6.79 3.36
N TRP A 18 8.34 5.89 2.44
CA TRP A 18 7.57 5.67 1.22
C TRP A 18 6.18 5.11 1.52
N ALA A 19 6.07 4.21 2.51
CA ALA A 19 4.77 3.72 2.96
C ALA A 19 3.93 4.83 3.60
N ASN A 20 4.54 5.72 4.38
CA ASN A 20 3.86 6.87 4.98
C ASN A 20 3.40 7.88 3.92
N GLU A 21 4.22 8.14 2.90
CA GLU A 21 3.83 8.97 1.75
C GLU A 21 2.62 8.37 1.03
N ALA A 22 2.68 7.08 0.69
CA ALA A 22 1.57 6.41 0.04
C ALA A 22 0.32 6.38 0.93
N PHE A 23 0.47 6.26 2.25
CA PHE A 23 -0.66 6.30 3.19
C PHE A 23 -1.30 7.68 3.33
N SER A 24 -0.52 8.74 3.11
CA SER A 24 -0.97 10.13 3.19
C SER A 24 -1.40 10.68 1.82
N ASP A 25 -1.50 9.82 0.82
CA ASP A 25 -1.92 10.15 -0.53
C ASP A 25 -3.45 10.32 -0.58
N ASP A 26 -3.90 11.49 -1.01
CA ASP A 26 -5.33 11.87 -1.00
C ASP A 26 -6.13 11.05 -2.02
N ASP A 27 -5.48 10.69 -3.14
CA ASP A 27 -6.03 9.89 -4.23
C ASP A 27 -6.01 8.37 -3.95
N ALA A 28 -5.49 7.97 -2.78
CA ALA A 28 -5.29 6.56 -2.45
C ALA A 28 -6.60 5.77 -2.42
N LEU A 29 -6.58 4.61 -3.08
CA LEU A 29 -7.68 3.65 -3.07
C LEU A 29 -7.73 2.91 -1.74
N ILE A 30 -8.90 2.91 -1.09
CA ILE A 30 -9.11 2.20 0.17
C ILE A 30 -10.08 1.04 -0.07
N GLU A 31 -9.59 -0.19 0.08
CA GLU A 31 -10.41 -1.39 0.20
C GLU A 31 -10.67 -1.66 1.69
N SER A 32 -11.90 -1.34 2.13
CA SER A 32 -12.33 -1.44 3.53
C SER A 32 -13.54 -2.37 3.66
N PRO A 33 -13.43 -3.54 4.33
CA PRO A 33 -12.22 -4.14 4.91
C PRO A 33 -11.23 -4.67 3.87
N ASP A 34 -9.98 -4.89 4.27
CA ASP A 34 -8.99 -5.57 3.43
C ASP A 34 -9.56 -6.94 3.00
N PRO A 35 -9.65 -7.24 1.69
CA PRO A 35 -10.29 -8.46 1.20
C PRO A 35 -9.53 -9.73 1.62
N ALA A 36 -8.27 -9.63 2.04
CA ALA A 36 -7.49 -10.74 2.57
C ALA A 36 -7.60 -10.87 4.11
N SER A 37 -8.28 -9.93 4.78
CA SER A 37 -8.38 -9.90 6.23
C SER A 37 -9.47 -10.84 6.72
N LYS A 38 -9.07 -11.91 7.43
CA LYS A 38 -10.02 -12.85 8.03
C LYS A 38 -10.78 -12.26 9.23
N SER A 39 -10.18 -11.29 9.93
CA SER A 39 -10.77 -10.64 11.09
C SER A 39 -11.57 -9.38 10.73
N GLY A 40 -11.40 -8.84 9.52
CA GLY A 40 -12.04 -7.60 9.07
C GLY A 40 -11.54 -6.32 9.76
N ARG A 41 -10.45 -6.40 10.54
CA ARG A 41 -9.92 -5.28 11.33
C ARG A 41 -8.90 -4.41 10.59
N THR A 42 -8.44 -4.89 9.45
CA THR A 42 -7.46 -4.18 8.63
C THR A 42 -8.11 -3.65 7.38
N ASP A 43 -7.61 -2.53 6.90
CA ASP A 43 -7.93 -1.97 5.60
C ASP A 43 -6.69 -2.07 4.69
N ARG A 44 -6.94 -2.07 3.38
CA ARG A 44 -5.89 -1.98 2.38
C ARG A 44 -5.98 -0.64 1.69
N LEU A 45 -4.89 0.11 1.74
CA LEU A 45 -4.70 1.34 0.99
C LEU A 45 -3.74 1.09 -0.17
N ILE A 46 -4.04 1.64 -1.34
CA ILE A 46 -3.18 1.63 -2.52
C ILE A 46 -2.94 3.10 -2.88
N GLY A 47 -1.74 3.59 -2.59
CA GLY A 47 -1.38 5.00 -2.78
C GLY A 47 -0.02 5.15 -3.44
N TYR A 48 0.28 6.36 -3.91
CA TYR A 48 1.51 6.67 -4.61
C TYR A 48 2.53 7.33 -3.67
N SER A 49 3.75 6.80 -3.67
CA SER A 49 4.89 7.50 -3.05
C SER A 49 5.60 8.35 -4.09
N LYS A 50 5.62 9.66 -3.85
CA LYS A 50 6.27 10.65 -4.72
C LYS A 50 7.78 10.48 -4.74
N THR A 51 8.37 10.16 -3.59
CA THR A 51 9.82 9.94 -3.46
C THR A 51 10.25 8.66 -4.16
N ALA A 52 9.51 7.56 -3.96
CA ALA A 52 9.85 6.27 -4.54
C ALA A 52 9.40 6.12 -6.01
N ARG A 53 8.54 7.04 -6.48
CA ARG A 53 7.87 7.06 -7.78
C ARG A 53 7.21 5.73 -8.14
N ILE A 54 6.53 5.13 -7.16
CA ILE A 54 5.85 3.85 -7.30
C ILE A 54 4.54 3.88 -6.52
N VAL A 55 3.59 3.08 -6.99
CA VAL A 55 2.37 2.76 -6.24
C VAL A 55 2.70 1.69 -5.20
N ILE A 56 2.28 1.91 -3.96
CA ILE A 56 2.54 1.07 -2.79
C ILE A 56 1.20 0.68 -2.18
N VAL A 57 1.10 -0.59 -1.83
CA VAL A 57 0.00 -1.14 -1.06
C VAL A 57 0.38 -1.13 0.40
N VAL A 58 -0.45 -0.53 1.25
CA VAL A 58 -0.30 -0.45 2.70
C VAL A 58 -1.48 -1.14 3.37
N ILE A 59 -1.21 -2.13 4.20
CA ILE A 59 -2.19 -2.73 5.11
C ILE A 59 -2.05 -2.05 6.46
N TYR A 60 -3.15 -1.56 7.01
CA TYR A 60 -3.16 -0.87 8.29
C TYR A 60 -4.36 -1.31 9.14
N LEU A 61 -4.24 -1.22 10.47
CA LEU A 61 -5.34 -1.45 11.39
C LEU A 61 -6.29 -0.25 11.34
N ARG A 62 -7.58 -0.50 11.10
CA ARG A 62 -8.56 0.56 10.89
C ARG A 62 -8.72 1.47 12.12
N ASP A 63 -8.82 0.85 13.29
CA ASP A 63 -9.12 1.54 14.56
C ASP A 63 -7.94 2.39 15.05
N GLU A 64 -6.72 1.91 14.87
CA GLU A 64 -5.51 2.56 15.38
C GLU A 64 -4.75 3.35 14.29
N LYS A 65 -5.13 3.19 13.02
CA LYS A 65 -4.41 3.71 11.84
C LYS A 65 -2.93 3.35 11.81
N ILE A 66 -2.58 2.19 12.38
CA ILE A 66 -1.20 1.68 12.44
C ILE A 66 -0.91 0.82 11.22
N GLY A 67 0.14 1.17 10.46
CA GLY A 67 0.64 0.37 9.35
C GLY A 67 1.16 -0.99 9.82
N VAL A 68 0.56 -2.06 9.30
CA VAL A 68 0.95 -3.46 9.57
C VAL A 68 1.98 -3.92 8.54
N ASN A 69 1.77 -3.59 7.26
CA ASN A 69 2.60 -4.11 6.18
C ASN A 69 2.55 -3.26 4.89
N ALA A 70 3.65 -3.14 4.15
CA ALA A 70 3.68 -2.38 2.89
C ALA A 70 4.54 -3.00 1.77
N TRP A 71 4.00 -3.09 0.55
CA TRP A 71 4.70 -3.63 -0.63
C TRP A 71 4.42 -2.81 -1.90
N LYS A 72 5.28 -2.96 -2.91
CA LYS A 72 5.04 -2.38 -4.23
C LYS A 72 3.79 -3.00 -4.87
N ALA A 73 2.89 -2.17 -5.36
CA ALA A 73 1.70 -2.62 -6.08
C ALA A 73 2.07 -3.39 -7.35
N ASN A 74 1.27 -4.40 -7.70
CA ASN A 74 1.38 -5.06 -9.01
C ASN A 74 0.73 -4.20 -10.11
N GLU A 75 0.89 -4.61 -11.38
CA GLU A 75 0.37 -3.85 -12.53
C GLU A 75 -1.14 -3.63 -12.48
N THR A 76 -1.91 -4.61 -12.00
CA THR A 76 -3.37 -4.48 -11.86
C THR A 76 -3.75 -3.43 -10.82
N GLN A 77 -3.08 -3.42 -9.67
CA GLN A 77 -3.31 -2.45 -8.60
C GLN A 77 -2.87 -1.04 -9.01
N ALA A 78 -1.72 -0.93 -9.68
CA ALA A 78 -1.25 0.34 -10.24
C ALA A 78 -2.24 0.86 -11.29
N CYS A 79 -2.71 0.01 -12.21
CA CYS A 79 -3.70 0.39 -13.21
C CYS A 79 -5.03 0.86 -12.59
N ARG A 80 -5.47 0.25 -11.48
CA ARG A 80 -6.65 0.74 -10.74
C ARG A 80 -6.40 2.11 -10.12
N TYR A 81 -5.24 2.32 -9.50
CA TYR A 81 -4.87 3.62 -8.94
C TYR A 81 -4.91 4.72 -10.00
N TRP A 82 -4.22 4.52 -11.13
CA TRP A 82 -4.18 5.49 -12.23
C TRP A 82 -5.54 5.72 -12.91
N ARG A 83 -6.45 4.74 -12.88
CA ARG A 83 -7.80 4.95 -13.39
C ARG A 83 -8.61 5.90 -12.51
N ARG A 84 -8.39 5.90 -11.19
CA ARG A 84 -9.11 6.79 -10.28
C ARG A 84 -8.67 8.24 -10.39
N ASP A 85 -7.38 8.49 -10.62
CA ASP A 85 -6.83 9.84 -10.85
C ASP A 85 -7.44 10.53 -12.10
N HIS A 86 -8.09 9.77 -12.98
CA HIS A 86 -8.69 10.24 -14.23
C HIS A 86 -10.21 10.46 -14.21
N GLU A 87 -10.86 10.48 -13.03
CA GLU A 87 -12.28 10.87 -12.84
C GLU A 87 -12.41 12.26 -12.19
#